data_AF-A0A7X2PM49-F1
#
_entry.id   AF-A0A7X2PM49-F1
#
_cell.length_a   1.000
_cell.length_b   1.000
_cell.length_c   1.000
_cell.angle_alpha   90.00
_cell.angle_beta   90.00
_cell.angle_gamma   90.00
#
_symmetry.space_group_name_H-M   'P 1'
#
loop_
_entity.id
_entity.type
_entity.pdbx_description
1 polymer ?
#
loop_
_entity_poly.entity_id
_entity_poly.type
_entity_poly.pdbx_seq_one_letter_code
_entity_poly.pdbx_strand_id
1 'polypeptide(L)'
;MPHHPSHPPYLFSLTKKHGDMHSPAGHSSAADAIAMGSHVGTHIDGFGHFSCGGKLHGGHVAADVQSYASGLSVHTAERIAPIVRRGVLLDAAGPDRVLAEDAVLTADVLRGIAEGQGSVIGAGDVVLIRTGWAQYWEDATRYINAVRGTPAGPGPDLSGAQWLSSHGIFAAGSDTVAFERVPSHDMPVHIHLLFERGIHIIEALDLEAL
;
A
#
# COMPACT_ATOMS: atom_id res chain seq x y z
N MET A 1 -3.28 12.47 -8.49
CA MET A 1 -2.94 11.41 -7.52
C MET A 1 -2.10 10.37 -8.25
N PRO A 2 -0.84 10.14 -7.83
CA PRO A 2 -0.03 9.06 -8.37
C PRO A 2 -0.73 7.70 -8.21
N HIS A 3 -0.54 6.81 -9.19
CA HIS A 3 -1.04 5.44 -9.20
C HIS A 3 -0.09 4.57 -10.03
N HIS A 4 -0.07 3.26 -9.78
CA HIS A 4 0.69 2.36 -10.62
C HIS A 4 0.14 2.37 -12.08
N PRO A 5 0.99 2.39 -13.13
CA PRO A 5 0.54 2.58 -14.52
C PRO A 5 -0.47 1.56 -15.08
N SER A 6 -0.61 0.40 -14.44
CA SER A 6 -1.61 -0.62 -14.82
C SER A 6 -3.00 -0.38 -14.23
N HIS A 7 -3.17 0.59 -13.33
CA HIS A 7 -4.43 0.83 -12.63
C HIS A 7 -5.22 1.99 -13.25
N PRO A 8 -6.57 1.97 -13.22
CA PRO A 8 -7.36 3.12 -13.64
C PRO A 8 -7.02 4.39 -12.83
N PRO A 9 -7.00 5.59 -13.44
CA PRO A 9 -6.62 6.82 -12.76
C PRO A 9 -7.69 7.30 -11.77
N TYR A 10 -7.31 8.25 -10.90
CA TYR A 10 -8.26 9.04 -10.11
C TYR A 10 -8.93 10.12 -10.98
N LEU A 11 -10.25 10.12 -11.00
CA LEU A 11 -11.09 11.11 -11.64
C LEU A 11 -11.99 11.75 -10.59
N PHE A 12 -12.01 13.08 -10.58
CA PHE A 12 -12.82 13.88 -9.67
C PHE A 12 -13.50 15.01 -10.44
N SER A 13 -14.77 15.23 -10.14
CA SER A 13 -15.48 16.41 -10.60
C SER A 13 -16.48 16.88 -9.55
N LEU A 14 -16.50 18.17 -9.29
CA LEU A 14 -17.53 18.79 -8.46
C LEU A 14 -18.83 18.87 -9.28
N THR A 15 -19.87 18.17 -8.86
CA THR A 15 -21.17 18.15 -9.53
C THR A 15 -22.10 19.25 -9.05
N LYS A 16 -21.84 19.80 -7.85
CA LYS A 16 -22.57 20.91 -7.25
C LYS A 16 -21.67 21.69 -6.30
N LYS A 17 -21.72 23.03 -6.34
CA LYS A 17 -21.09 23.92 -5.36
C LYS A 17 -22.10 24.41 -4.33
N HIS A 18 -21.59 24.80 -3.16
CA HIS A 18 -22.31 25.73 -2.30
C HIS A 18 -22.63 27.01 -3.10
N GLY A 19 -23.86 27.53 -2.95
CA GLY A 19 -24.32 28.66 -3.77
C GLY A 19 -25.24 28.25 -4.91
N ASP A 20 -25.01 27.11 -5.56
CA ASP A 20 -25.76 26.74 -6.77
C ASP A 20 -27.25 26.48 -6.49
N MET A 21 -27.56 25.96 -5.29
CA MET A 21 -28.93 25.86 -4.77
C MET A 21 -29.01 26.31 -3.32
N HIS A 22 -30.06 27.04 -2.98
CA HIS A 22 -30.35 27.52 -1.64
C HIS A 22 -31.68 26.98 -1.15
N SER A 23 -31.69 26.53 0.10
CA SER A 23 -32.95 26.29 0.82
C SER A 23 -33.52 27.62 1.34
N PRO A 24 -34.83 27.67 1.64
CA PRO A 24 -35.43 28.81 2.34
C PRO A 24 -34.82 29.10 3.72
N ALA A 25 -34.20 28.10 4.36
CA ALA A 25 -33.52 28.25 5.64
C ALA A 25 -32.04 28.69 5.50
N GLY A 26 -31.59 29.05 4.29
CA GLY A 26 -30.26 29.62 4.04
C GLY A 26 -29.11 28.61 3.92
N HIS A 27 -29.37 27.31 4.10
CA HIS A 27 -28.36 26.27 3.88
C HIS A 27 -28.23 25.89 2.39
N SER A 28 -27.01 25.50 2.00
CA SER A 28 -26.66 24.96 0.68
C SER A 28 -25.77 23.73 0.84
N SER A 29 -25.59 22.94 -0.23
CA SER A 29 -24.69 21.78 -0.22
C SER A 29 -23.82 21.77 -1.47
N ALA A 30 -22.63 21.21 -1.34
CA ALA A 30 -21.81 20.75 -2.45
C ALA A 30 -21.96 19.24 -2.63
N ALA A 31 -21.66 18.74 -3.82
CA ALA A 31 -21.61 17.31 -4.13
C ALA A 31 -20.57 17.07 -5.23
N ASP A 32 -19.94 15.91 -5.21
CA ASP A 32 -18.92 15.49 -6.16
C ASP A 32 -19.23 14.12 -6.76
N ALA A 33 -18.47 13.77 -7.79
CA ALA A 33 -18.40 12.45 -8.38
C ALA A 33 -16.94 12.01 -8.40
N ILE A 34 -16.71 10.75 -8.03
CA ILE A 34 -15.39 10.14 -7.95
C ILE A 34 -15.41 8.82 -8.73
N ALA A 35 -14.36 8.59 -9.51
CA ALA A 35 -14.04 7.28 -10.06
C ALA A 35 -12.54 7.02 -9.87
N MET A 36 -12.17 5.83 -9.41
CA MET A 36 -10.77 5.46 -9.15
C MET A 36 -10.59 3.94 -9.21
N GLY A 37 -9.37 3.49 -9.52
CA GLY A 37 -8.96 2.12 -9.25
C GLY A 37 -8.81 1.85 -7.75
N SER A 38 -8.89 0.58 -7.35
CA SER A 38 -8.74 0.17 -5.94
C SER A 38 -7.33 0.31 -5.36
N HIS A 39 -6.34 0.58 -6.23
CA HIS A 39 -4.92 0.72 -5.90
C HIS A 39 -4.39 2.10 -6.33
N VAL A 40 -5.16 3.14 -6.01
CA VAL A 40 -4.87 4.54 -6.35
C VAL A 40 -4.72 5.34 -5.07
N GLY A 41 -3.59 6.04 -4.94
CA GLY A 41 -3.20 6.73 -3.71
C GLY A 41 -2.98 5.78 -2.53
N THR A 42 -3.12 6.29 -1.31
CA THR A 42 -2.99 5.46 -0.11
C THR A 42 -4.07 4.37 -0.11
N HIS A 43 -3.65 3.11 -0.11
CA HIS A 43 -4.58 1.99 -0.20
C HIS A 43 -4.06 0.75 0.53
N ILE A 44 -4.93 -0.24 0.66
CA ILE A 44 -4.63 -1.53 1.28
C ILE A 44 -4.94 -2.66 0.31
N ASP A 45 -4.02 -3.61 0.25
CA ASP A 45 -4.17 -4.83 -0.55
C ASP A 45 -4.91 -5.90 0.24
N GLY A 46 -6.05 -6.33 -0.30
CA GLY A 46 -6.74 -7.55 0.15
C GLY A 46 -6.04 -8.81 -0.34
N PHE A 47 -6.28 -9.96 0.29
CA PHE A 47 -5.65 -11.23 -0.11
C PHE A 47 -6.10 -11.76 -1.48
N GLY A 48 -7.10 -11.12 -2.08
CA GLY A 48 -7.52 -11.38 -3.45
C GLY A 48 -6.71 -10.61 -4.51
N HIS A 49 -5.87 -9.66 -4.09
CA HIS A 49 -5.06 -8.83 -5.00
C HIS A 49 -4.01 -9.66 -5.76
N PHE A 50 -3.34 -10.58 -5.07
CA PHE A 50 -2.26 -11.39 -5.63
C PHE A 50 -2.62 -12.88 -5.65
N SER A 51 -2.18 -13.58 -6.71
CA SER A 51 -2.36 -15.02 -6.86
C SER A 51 -1.03 -15.68 -7.23
N CYS A 52 -0.85 -16.94 -6.84
CA CYS A 52 0.30 -17.74 -7.25
C CYS A 52 -0.17 -19.14 -7.67
N GLY A 53 0.30 -19.63 -8.82
CA GLY A 53 -0.11 -20.94 -9.35
C GLY A 53 -1.62 -21.06 -9.60
N GLY A 54 -2.29 -19.97 -9.96
CA GLY A 54 -3.75 -19.93 -10.19
C GLY A 54 -4.59 -19.99 -8.92
N LYS A 55 -3.98 -19.80 -7.74
CA LYS A 55 -4.65 -19.83 -6.45
C LYS A 55 -4.49 -18.52 -5.69
N LEU A 56 -5.49 -18.18 -4.90
CA LEU A 56 -5.44 -17.12 -3.88
C LEU A 56 -4.99 -17.69 -2.53
N HIS A 57 -4.74 -16.81 -1.57
CA HIS A 57 -4.47 -17.19 -0.18
C HIS A 57 -5.50 -18.21 0.34
N GLY A 58 -5.08 -19.19 1.14
CA GLY A 58 -5.96 -20.25 1.63
C GLY A 58 -6.34 -21.32 0.58
N GLY A 59 -5.77 -21.25 -0.63
CA GLY A 59 -5.87 -22.31 -1.63
C GLY A 59 -7.09 -22.25 -2.55
N HIS A 60 -7.85 -21.15 -2.54
CA HIS A 60 -8.98 -20.95 -3.46
C HIS A 60 -8.48 -20.87 -4.91
N VAL A 61 -9.09 -21.62 -5.83
CA VAL A 61 -8.80 -21.51 -7.27
C VAL A 61 -9.33 -20.16 -7.75
N ALA A 62 -8.44 -19.28 -8.23
CA ALA A 62 -8.79 -17.90 -8.56
C ALA A 62 -9.87 -17.81 -9.64
N ALA A 63 -9.81 -18.70 -10.64
CA ALA A 63 -10.78 -18.77 -11.72
C ALA A 63 -12.22 -19.08 -11.26
N ASP A 64 -12.39 -19.75 -10.13
CA ASP A 64 -13.71 -20.17 -9.62
C ASP A 64 -14.38 -19.08 -8.76
N VAL A 65 -13.62 -18.06 -8.35
CA VAL A 65 -14.04 -17.06 -7.37
C VAL A 65 -14.03 -15.63 -7.91
N GLN A 66 -14.03 -15.46 -9.24
CA GLN A 66 -14.00 -14.14 -9.89
C GLN A 66 -14.94 -14.02 -11.08
N SER A 67 -15.46 -12.83 -11.33
CA SER A 67 -16.10 -12.48 -12.60
C SER A 67 -15.99 -10.97 -12.89
N TYR A 68 -16.10 -10.59 -14.15
CA TYR A 68 -16.16 -9.16 -14.52
C TYR A 68 -17.41 -8.43 -13.97
N ALA A 69 -18.51 -9.16 -13.73
CA ALA A 69 -19.76 -8.55 -13.29
C ALA A 69 -19.83 -8.36 -11.77
N SER A 70 -19.23 -9.29 -11.01
CA SER A 70 -19.34 -9.33 -9.54
C SER A 70 -18.01 -9.09 -8.81
N GLY A 71 -16.90 -8.97 -9.53
CA GLY A 71 -15.57 -8.97 -8.93
C GLY A 71 -15.24 -10.33 -8.28
N LEU A 72 -14.45 -10.29 -7.20
CA LEU A 72 -14.08 -11.46 -6.41
C LEU A 72 -15.21 -11.87 -5.44
N SER A 73 -15.33 -13.17 -5.14
CA SER A 73 -16.30 -13.69 -4.15
C SER A 73 -15.67 -14.09 -2.81
N VAL A 74 -14.34 -14.05 -2.71
CA VAL A 74 -13.55 -14.26 -1.50
C VAL A 74 -12.41 -13.25 -1.42
N HIS A 75 -11.89 -13.00 -0.22
CA HIS A 75 -10.75 -12.08 0.02
C HIS A 75 -10.94 -10.66 -0.51
N THR A 76 -12.20 -10.26 -0.59
CA THR A 76 -12.66 -8.95 -1.00
C THR A 76 -12.47 -7.93 0.12
N ALA A 77 -12.28 -6.65 -0.24
CA ALA A 77 -11.93 -5.61 0.71
C ALA A 77 -13.02 -5.34 1.77
N GLU A 78 -14.30 -5.58 1.47
CA GLU A 78 -15.39 -5.43 2.44
C GLU A 78 -15.35 -6.45 3.58
N ARG A 79 -14.56 -7.52 3.45
CA ARG A 79 -14.31 -8.48 4.52
C ARG A 79 -13.22 -8.05 5.49
N ILE A 80 -12.46 -7.01 5.15
CA ILE A 80 -11.47 -6.44 6.05
C ILE A 80 -12.24 -5.69 7.14
N ALA A 81 -12.24 -6.24 8.35
CA ALA A 81 -12.85 -5.59 9.51
C ALA A 81 -12.16 -4.23 9.79
N PRO A 82 -12.86 -3.26 10.40
CA PRO A 82 -12.22 -2.00 10.82
C PRO A 82 -10.92 -2.25 11.59
N ILE A 83 -9.84 -1.61 11.15
CA ILE A 83 -8.50 -1.87 11.67
C ILE A 83 -8.20 -0.84 12.77
N VAL A 84 -8.19 -1.29 14.02
CA VAL A 84 -7.67 -0.51 15.17
C VAL A 84 -6.61 -1.37 15.85
N ARG A 85 -5.35 -1.06 15.58
CA ARG A 85 -4.18 -1.86 16.00
C ARG A 85 -3.03 -0.95 16.38
N ARG A 86 -2.05 -1.50 17.11
CA ARG A 86 -0.80 -0.82 17.39
C ARG A 86 0.01 -0.68 16.10
N GLY A 87 0.46 0.54 15.81
CA GLY A 87 1.39 0.83 14.72
C GLY A 87 2.83 0.86 15.23
N VAL A 88 3.76 0.34 14.44
CA VAL A 88 5.21 0.44 14.69
C VAL A 88 5.87 1.07 13.47
N LEU A 89 6.46 2.25 13.64
CA LEU A 89 7.21 2.92 12.59
C LEU A 89 8.67 2.45 12.60
N LEU A 90 9.17 2.07 11.43
CA LEU A 90 10.59 1.87 11.13
C LEU A 90 11.01 2.99 10.17
N ASP A 91 11.75 3.98 10.68
CA ASP A 91 12.26 5.09 9.88
C ASP A 91 13.59 4.71 9.26
N ALA A 92 13.53 4.24 8.01
CA ALA A 92 14.71 3.80 7.28
C ALA A 92 15.50 4.97 6.68
N ALA A 93 14.84 6.10 6.39
CA ALA A 93 15.47 7.26 5.77
C ALA A 93 16.08 8.24 6.77
N GLY A 94 15.46 8.38 7.94
CA GLY A 94 15.74 9.45 8.89
C GLY A 94 15.06 10.77 8.47
N PRO A 95 15.01 11.77 9.37
CA PRO A 95 14.24 12.98 9.18
C PRO A 95 14.69 13.77 7.94
N ASP A 96 13.73 14.30 7.18
CA ASP A 96 13.93 15.14 5.98
C ASP A 96 14.83 14.50 4.90
N ARG A 97 14.90 13.17 4.88
CA ARG A 97 15.70 12.40 3.91
C ARG A 97 14.82 11.45 3.12
N VAL A 98 15.32 11.12 1.94
CA VAL A 98 14.78 10.09 1.05
C VAL A 98 15.87 9.03 0.84
N LEU A 99 15.50 7.76 0.92
CA LEU A 99 16.40 6.67 0.57
C LEU A 99 16.83 6.74 -0.90
N ALA A 100 17.99 6.15 -1.20
CA ALA A 100 18.39 5.92 -2.57
C ALA A 100 17.37 5.01 -3.28
N GLU A 101 17.17 5.23 -4.58
CA GLU A 101 16.23 4.47 -5.42
C GLU A 101 16.46 2.95 -5.34
N ASP A 102 17.71 2.53 -5.26
CA ASP A 102 18.13 1.13 -5.23
C ASP A 102 18.29 0.56 -3.81
N ALA A 103 17.92 1.32 -2.77
CA ALA A 103 18.05 0.86 -1.40
C ALA A 103 17.19 -0.38 -1.14
N VAL A 104 17.82 -1.42 -0.59
CA VAL A 104 17.19 -2.69 -0.25
C VAL A 104 17.07 -2.82 1.26
N LEU A 105 15.85 -3.01 1.74
CA LEU A 105 15.57 -3.20 3.17
C LEU A 105 15.54 -4.69 3.50
N THR A 106 16.73 -5.27 3.68
CA THR A 106 16.87 -6.69 4.08
C THR A 106 16.42 -6.94 5.52
N ALA A 107 16.31 -8.20 5.92
CA ALA A 107 16.03 -8.59 7.31
C ALA A 107 16.97 -7.92 8.33
N ASP A 108 18.27 -7.86 8.03
CA ASP A 108 19.27 -7.29 8.93
C ASP A 108 19.18 -5.76 8.99
N VAL A 109 18.86 -5.10 7.87
CA VAL A 109 18.62 -3.66 7.83
C VAL A 109 17.40 -3.30 8.69
N LEU A 110 16.27 -3.97 8.48
CA LEU A 110 15.04 -3.71 9.24
C LEU A 110 15.20 -4.02 10.72
N ARG A 111 15.91 -5.11 11.06
CA ARG A 111 16.24 -5.43 12.45
C ARG A 111 17.11 -4.35 13.08
N GLY A 112 18.16 -3.90 12.39
CA GLY A 112 19.04 -2.85 12.87
C GLY A 112 18.30 -1.52 13.09
N ILE A 113 17.36 -1.16 12.21
CA ILE A 113 16.48 0.01 12.39
C ILE A 113 15.62 -0.15 13.65
N ALA A 114 14.94 -1.29 13.80
CA ALA A 114 14.09 -1.54 14.95
C ALA A 114 14.88 -1.50 16.26
N GLU A 115 16.05 -2.14 16.32
CA GLU A 115 16.94 -2.13 17.48
C GLU A 115 17.46 -0.72 17.79
N GLY A 116 17.91 0.01 16.77
CA GLY A 116 18.43 1.38 16.92
C GLY A 116 17.37 2.37 17.43
N GLN A 117 16.11 2.16 17.05
CA GLN A 117 14.98 2.96 17.55
C GLN A 117 14.43 2.46 18.90
N GLY A 118 14.79 1.27 19.35
CA GLY A 118 14.12 0.59 20.47
C GLY A 118 12.68 0.18 20.14
N SER A 119 12.34 0.02 18.87
CA SER A 119 11.03 -0.43 18.39
C SER A 119 10.82 -1.92 18.66
N VAL A 120 9.73 -2.28 19.33
CA VAL A 120 9.35 -3.68 19.61
C VAL A 120 8.14 -4.07 18.76
N ILE A 121 8.38 -4.94 17.77
CA ILE A 121 7.35 -5.53 16.92
C ILE A 121 6.76 -6.76 17.59
N GLY A 122 5.43 -6.84 17.62
CA GLY A 122 4.68 -7.95 18.18
C GLY A 122 3.57 -8.44 17.26
N ALA A 123 2.98 -9.57 17.65
CA ALA A 123 1.90 -10.20 16.91
C ALA A 123 0.69 -9.27 16.78
N GLY A 124 0.16 -9.17 15.56
CA GLY A 124 -0.99 -8.35 15.23
C GLY A 124 -0.71 -6.85 15.06
N ASP A 125 0.54 -6.40 15.16
CA ASP A 125 0.92 -5.02 14.87
C ASP A 125 0.77 -4.69 13.37
N VAL A 126 0.69 -3.38 13.08
CA VAL A 126 0.89 -2.84 11.74
C VAL A 126 2.28 -2.20 11.69
N VAL A 127 3.17 -2.73 10.85
CA VAL A 127 4.53 -2.19 10.71
C VAL A 127 4.61 -1.27 9.50
N LEU A 128 4.99 -0.01 9.73
CA LEU A 128 5.11 1.01 8.69
C LEU A 128 6.59 1.33 8.48
N ILE A 129 7.03 1.33 7.23
CA ILE A 129 8.40 1.65 6.85
C ILE A 129 8.39 3.01 6.17
N ARG A 130 9.05 3.99 6.79
CA ARG A 130 9.27 5.30 6.17
C ARG A 130 10.56 5.27 5.36
N THR A 131 10.44 5.50 4.06
CA THR A 131 11.56 5.60 3.11
C THR A 131 11.84 7.04 2.66
N GLY A 132 10.96 7.98 3.03
CA GLY A 132 10.98 9.38 2.60
C GLY A 132 10.43 9.60 1.20
N TRP A 133 9.96 8.56 0.53
CA TRP A 133 9.51 8.61 -0.87
C TRP A 133 8.24 9.44 -1.06
N ALA A 134 7.41 9.59 -0.01
CA ALA A 134 6.24 10.47 -0.01
C ALA A 134 6.58 11.92 -0.36
N GLN A 135 7.81 12.39 -0.14
CA GLN A 135 8.24 13.73 -0.54
C GLN A 135 8.14 13.99 -2.05
N TYR A 136 8.09 12.94 -2.87
CA TYR A 136 7.92 13.06 -4.31
C TYR A 136 6.46 13.08 -4.77
N TRP A 137 5.49 13.03 -3.86
CA TRP A 137 4.06 12.88 -4.18
C TRP A 137 3.51 13.86 -5.22
N GLU A 138 3.89 15.14 -5.14
CA GLU A 138 3.47 16.19 -6.07
C GLU A 138 4.11 16.06 -7.47
N ASP A 139 5.21 15.30 -7.58
CA ASP A 139 5.84 14.92 -8.85
C ASP A 139 5.56 13.45 -9.15
N ALA A 140 4.40 13.17 -9.76
CA ALA A 140 3.99 11.81 -10.08
C ALA A 140 5.00 11.04 -10.95
N THR A 141 5.78 11.73 -11.80
CA THR A 141 6.80 11.09 -12.64
C THR A 141 7.92 10.55 -11.78
N ARG A 142 8.38 11.34 -10.80
CA ARG A 142 9.42 10.97 -9.85
C ARG A 142 8.93 10.00 -8.78
N TYR A 143 7.70 10.13 -8.31
CA TYR A 143 7.11 9.24 -7.31
C TYR A 143 6.94 7.82 -7.84
N ILE A 144 6.33 7.67 -9.02
CA ILE A 144 6.12 6.37 -9.66
C ILE A 144 7.45 5.83 -10.23
N ASN A 145 8.29 6.74 -10.72
CA ASN A 145 9.63 6.45 -11.25
C ASN A 145 9.66 5.31 -12.28
N ALA A 146 8.72 5.33 -13.24
CA ALA A 146 8.58 4.30 -14.26
C ALA A 146 9.19 4.69 -15.62
N VAL A 147 10.17 5.62 -15.64
CA VAL A 147 10.76 6.15 -16.89
C VAL A 147 11.37 5.05 -17.78
N ARG A 148 11.77 3.92 -17.20
CA ARG A 148 12.32 2.75 -17.91
C ARG A 148 11.28 1.66 -18.22
N GLY A 149 9.99 1.96 -18.07
CA GLY A 149 8.88 1.04 -18.34
C GLY A 149 8.47 0.15 -17.15
N THR A 150 9.21 0.20 -16.04
CA THR A 150 8.85 -0.43 -14.76
C THR A 150 9.14 0.55 -13.62
N PRO A 151 8.29 0.64 -12.58
CA PRO A 151 8.58 1.44 -11.39
C PRO A 151 9.92 1.05 -10.77
N ALA A 152 10.64 2.04 -10.24
CA ALA A 152 11.88 1.86 -9.50
C ALA A 152 11.82 2.61 -8.17
N GLY A 153 12.19 1.95 -7.08
CA GLY A 153 12.09 2.54 -5.75
C GLY A 153 12.49 1.56 -4.63
N PRO A 154 12.79 2.12 -3.44
CA PRO A 154 13.27 1.35 -2.31
C PRO A 154 12.14 0.55 -1.66
N GLY A 155 12.52 -0.47 -0.90
CA GLY A 155 11.58 -1.29 -0.15
C GLY A 155 12.22 -2.55 0.40
N PRO A 156 11.47 -3.39 1.13
CA PRO A 156 11.94 -4.69 1.56
C PRO A 156 12.15 -5.64 0.39
N ASP A 157 13.14 -6.51 0.56
CA ASP A 157 13.24 -7.73 -0.23
C ASP A 157 12.50 -8.89 0.48
N LEU A 158 12.60 -10.09 -0.10
CA LEU A 158 11.98 -11.28 0.49
C LEU A 158 12.48 -11.56 1.92
N SER A 159 13.76 -11.31 2.22
CA SER A 159 14.29 -11.52 3.57
C SER A 159 13.67 -10.55 4.58
N GLY A 160 13.52 -9.27 4.19
CA GLY A 160 12.84 -8.26 4.99
C GLY A 160 11.38 -8.62 5.25
N ALA A 161 10.66 -9.06 4.21
CA ALA A 161 9.28 -9.52 4.33
C ALA A 161 9.13 -10.76 5.24
N GLN A 162 10.05 -11.72 5.13
CA GLN A 162 10.08 -12.91 6.00
C GLN A 162 10.36 -12.55 7.46
N TRP A 163 11.26 -11.59 7.69
CA TRP A 163 11.52 -11.10 9.04
C TRP A 163 10.27 -10.42 9.63
N LEU A 164 9.61 -9.53 8.88
CA LEU A 164 8.35 -8.90 9.28
C LEU A 164 7.27 -9.96 9.59
N SER A 165 7.05 -10.91 8.68
CA SER A 165 6.03 -11.95 8.84
C SER A 165 6.34 -12.92 9.99
N SER A 166 7.61 -13.10 10.36
CA SER A 166 8.00 -13.93 11.51
C SER A 166 7.47 -13.40 12.85
N HIS A 167 7.18 -12.10 12.95
CA HIS A 167 6.59 -11.48 14.14
C HIS A 167 5.08 -11.65 14.23
N GLY A 168 4.43 -12.24 13.22
CA GLY A 168 2.97 -12.43 13.18
C GLY A 168 2.20 -11.10 13.05
N ILE A 169 2.78 -10.13 12.34
CA ILE A 169 2.14 -8.83 12.09
C ILE A 169 0.85 -8.99 11.28
N PHE A 170 -0.05 -8.02 11.42
CA PHE A 170 -1.30 -7.97 10.70
C PHE A 170 -1.15 -7.37 9.30
N ALA A 171 -0.34 -6.32 9.18
CA ALA A 171 -0.08 -5.63 7.93
C ALA A 171 1.32 -5.01 7.95
N ALA A 172 1.91 -4.86 6.77
CA ALA A 172 3.09 -4.05 6.54
C ALA A 172 2.74 -2.93 5.56
N GLY A 173 3.37 -1.77 5.68
CA GLY A 173 3.17 -0.70 4.72
C GLY A 173 4.34 0.25 4.57
N SER A 174 4.34 1.04 3.51
CA SER A 174 5.34 2.07 3.25
C SER A 174 4.75 3.26 2.49
N ASP A 175 5.56 4.28 2.33
CA ASP A 175 5.31 5.48 1.55
C ASP A 175 5.62 5.32 0.05
N THR A 176 5.89 4.10 -0.42
CA THR A 176 6.17 3.78 -1.83
C THR A 176 4.95 3.18 -2.54
N VAL A 177 4.97 3.16 -3.88
CA VAL A 177 3.84 2.71 -4.73
C VAL A 177 3.77 1.19 -4.94
N ALA A 178 4.74 0.44 -4.41
CA ALA A 178 4.85 -1.00 -4.62
C ALA A 178 5.24 -1.76 -3.35
N PHE A 179 5.35 -1.06 -2.20
CA PHE A 179 5.91 -1.56 -0.94
C PHE A 179 7.32 -2.15 -1.04
N GLU A 180 7.47 -3.31 -1.69
CA GLU A 180 8.72 -3.99 -2.01
C GLU A 180 9.66 -3.18 -2.91
N ARG A 181 10.95 -3.51 -2.83
CA ARG A 181 11.95 -2.89 -3.70
C ARG A 181 11.68 -3.26 -5.15
N VAL A 182 11.51 -2.24 -6.00
CA VAL A 182 11.28 -2.39 -7.45
C VAL A 182 12.42 -1.74 -8.24
N PRO A 183 12.79 -2.27 -9.43
CA PRO A 183 12.06 -3.25 -10.24
C PRO A 183 12.16 -4.69 -9.72
N SER A 184 11.02 -5.36 -9.58
CA SER A 184 10.92 -6.76 -9.15
C SER A 184 10.05 -7.51 -10.15
N HIS A 185 10.56 -8.62 -10.72
CA HIS A 185 9.85 -9.32 -11.79
C HIS A 185 8.70 -10.17 -11.26
N ASP A 186 8.97 -10.95 -10.21
CA ASP A 186 8.04 -11.95 -9.67
C ASP A 186 7.27 -11.46 -8.45
N MET A 187 7.55 -10.24 -7.97
CA MET A 187 6.97 -9.64 -6.77
C MET A 187 6.95 -10.60 -5.55
N PRO A 188 8.11 -11.18 -5.16
CA PRO A 188 8.17 -12.24 -4.15
C PRO A 188 7.70 -11.77 -2.76
N VAL A 189 7.77 -10.47 -2.48
CA VAL A 189 7.27 -9.91 -1.22
C VAL A 189 5.75 -9.90 -1.21
N HIS A 190 5.09 -9.51 -2.30
CA HIS A 190 3.63 -9.62 -2.44
C HIS A 190 3.17 -11.07 -2.31
N ILE A 191 3.84 -12.00 -2.99
CA ILE A 191 3.54 -13.44 -2.88
C ILE A 191 3.68 -13.89 -1.42
N HIS A 192 4.79 -13.56 -0.77
CA HIS A 192 5.02 -13.99 0.60
C HIS A 192 3.96 -13.42 1.57
N LEU A 193 3.75 -12.11 1.57
CA LEU A 193 2.86 -11.46 2.53
C LEU A 193 1.39 -11.80 2.25
N LEU A 194 0.90 -11.53 1.04
CA LEU A 194 -0.53 -11.67 0.72
C LEU A 194 -0.92 -13.14 0.53
N PHE A 195 -0.20 -13.87 -0.33
CA PHE A 195 -0.58 -15.22 -0.73
C PHE A 195 -0.16 -16.29 0.29
N GLU A 196 1.09 -16.28 0.75
CA GLU A 196 1.58 -17.33 1.66
C GLU A 196 1.19 -17.09 3.12
N ARG A 197 1.26 -15.84 3.58
CA ARG A 197 1.12 -15.51 5.01
C ARG A 197 -0.19 -14.86 5.40
N GLY A 198 -0.98 -14.34 4.47
CA GLY A 198 -2.23 -13.66 4.77
C GLY A 198 -2.01 -12.38 5.58
N ILE A 199 -1.00 -11.59 5.21
CA ILE A 199 -0.61 -10.31 5.79
C ILE A 199 -0.88 -9.22 4.77
N HIS A 200 -1.62 -8.18 5.16
CA HIS A 200 -1.97 -7.08 4.26
C HIS A 200 -0.75 -6.21 3.93
N ILE A 201 -0.79 -5.60 2.74
CA ILE A 201 0.17 -4.57 2.32
C ILE A 201 -0.57 -3.23 2.26
N ILE A 202 0.06 -2.16 2.74
CA ILE A 202 -0.47 -0.79 2.68
C ILE A 202 0.54 0.08 1.94
N GLU A 203 0.12 0.72 0.86
CA GLU A 203 1.01 1.45 -0.04
C GLU A 203 0.66 2.93 -0.09
N ALA A 204 1.62 3.73 -0.57
CA ALA A 204 1.50 5.16 -0.76
C ALA A 204 1.00 5.91 0.49
N LEU A 205 1.50 5.51 1.66
CA LEU A 205 1.25 6.20 2.92
C LEU A 205 1.97 7.55 2.97
N ASP A 206 1.34 8.53 3.61
CA ASP A 206 2.06 9.72 4.10
C ASP A 206 2.57 9.43 5.52
N LEU A 207 3.89 9.35 5.65
CA LEU A 207 4.59 9.05 6.90
C LEU A 207 5.48 10.21 7.36
N GLU A 208 5.45 11.37 6.69
CA GLU A 208 6.41 12.45 6.92
C GLU A 208 6.26 13.14 8.28
N ALA A 209 5.05 13.10 8.86
CA ALA A 209 4.76 13.77 10.13
C ALA A 209 4.85 12.86 11.37
N LEU A 210 5.25 11.59 11.22
CA LEU A 210 5.26 10.58 12.29
C LEU A 210 6.61 10.45 13.02
#